data_AF-A0A2Z6QLT2-F1
#
_entry.id   AF-A0A2Z6QLT2-F1
#
_cell.length_a   1.000
_cell.length_b   1.000
_cell.length_c   1.000
_cell.angle_alpha   90.00
_cell.angle_beta   90.00
_cell.angle_gamma   90.00
#
_symmetry.space_group_name_H-M   'P 1'
#
loop_
_entity.id
_entity.type
_entity.pdbx_description
1 polymer ?
#
loop_
_entity_poly.entity_id
_entity_poly.type
_entity_poly.pdbx_seq_one_letter_code
_entity_poly.pdbx_strand_id
1 'polypeptide(L)'
;MVSIRPLARLIENTNGKLTEITIHYTTYDRDDITYNDNNNIIIQNICKKCPILEYLKLPLIARYVLELEKLLINCQYLKGLHIIIMIDDIGNLFKILARSSPNSLFKFKFDLFYQEVEIESLKLFFDNWKGRHPMWLQFKYICMF
;
A
#
# COMPACT_ATOMS: atom_id res chain seq x y z
N MET A 1 -1.23 -16.69 15.94
CA MET A 1 -0.76 -15.31 15.78
C MET A 1 0.74 -15.34 15.53
N VAL A 2 1.21 -14.86 14.37
CA VAL A 2 2.65 -14.66 14.14
C VAL A 2 3.00 -13.29 14.72
N SER A 3 3.96 -13.26 15.64
CA SER A 3 4.47 -11.99 16.18
C SER A 3 5.13 -11.18 15.06
N ILE A 4 4.91 -9.86 15.05
CA ILE A 4 5.42 -8.95 14.02
C ILE A 4 6.96 -8.82 14.10
N ARG A 5 7.56 -9.02 15.27
CA ARG A 5 9.02 -8.97 15.46
C ARG A 5 9.77 -10.06 14.65
N PRO A 6 9.33 -11.34 14.66
CA PRO A 6 9.83 -12.34 13.72
C PRO A 6 9.76 -11.93 12.25
N LEU A 7 8.65 -11.34 11.80
CA LEU A 7 8.49 -10.92 10.40
C LEU A 7 9.46 -9.78 10.05
N ALA A 8 9.58 -8.78 10.92
CA ALA A 8 10.51 -7.67 10.75
C ALA A 8 11.97 -8.17 10.66
N ARG A 9 12.37 -9.08 11.55
CA ARG A 9 13.70 -9.72 11.52
C ARG A 9 13.92 -10.55 10.27
N LEU A 10 12.89 -11.25 9.79
CA LEU A 10 12.99 -12.05 8.57
C LEU A 10 13.24 -11.15 7.36
N ILE A 11 12.52 -10.03 7.24
CA ILE A 11 12.74 -9.02 6.19
C ILE A 11 14.17 -8.48 6.26
N GLU A 12 14.65 -8.12 7.46
CA GLU A 12 16.03 -7.65 7.66
C GLU A 12 17.08 -8.69 7.21
N ASN A 13 16.85 -9.97 7.48
CA ASN A 13 17.78 -11.05 7.15
C ASN A 13 17.75 -11.47 5.67
N THR A 14 16.81 -10.97 4.87
CA THR A 14 16.74 -11.32 3.43
C THR A 14 17.80 -10.62 2.59
N ASN A 15 18.58 -9.70 3.17
CA ASN A 15 19.53 -8.84 2.47
C ASN A 15 18.91 -8.15 1.24
N GLY A 16 17.63 -7.79 1.35
CA GLY A 16 16.89 -7.09 0.31
C GLY A 16 16.62 -7.91 -0.95
N LYS A 17 16.61 -9.24 -0.85
CA LYS A 17 16.30 -10.12 -1.99
C LYS A 17 14.82 -10.42 -2.19
N LEU A 18 13.95 -9.85 -1.35
CA LEU A 18 12.49 -10.01 -1.47
C LEU A 18 11.95 -9.16 -2.64
N THR A 19 11.34 -9.82 -3.60
CA THR A 19 10.68 -9.21 -4.76
C THR A 19 9.16 -9.14 -4.62
N GLU A 20 8.57 -9.95 -3.76
CA GLU A 20 7.14 -9.93 -3.47
C GLU A 20 6.88 -10.08 -1.97
N ILE A 21 6.02 -9.21 -1.43
CA ILE A 21 5.59 -9.25 -0.03
C ILE A 21 4.07 -9.11 0.01
N THR A 22 3.40 -10.05 0.69
CA THR A 22 1.95 -10.04 0.86
C THR A 22 1.60 -10.13 2.34
N ILE A 23 0.96 -9.09 2.85
CA ILE A 23 0.53 -8.97 4.25
C ILE A 23 -0.99 -8.95 4.30
N HIS A 24 -1.55 -9.79 5.18
CA HIS A 24 -2.97 -9.88 5.46
C HIS A 24 -3.22 -9.60 6.94
N TYR A 25 -4.26 -8.82 7.26
CA TYR A 25 -4.76 -8.71 8.62
C TYR A 25 -5.98 -9.58 8.83
N THR A 26 -6.14 -10.03 10.07
CA THR A 26 -7.40 -10.58 10.53
C THR A 26 -8.28 -9.44 11.05
N THR A 27 -9.58 -9.55 10.86
CA THR A 27 -10.56 -8.48 11.17
C THR A 27 -10.62 -8.07 12.64
N TYR A 28 -9.97 -8.83 13.52
CA TYR A 28 -9.89 -8.58 14.96
C TYR A 28 -8.82 -7.55 15.34
N ASP A 29 -7.93 -7.18 14.42
CA ASP A 29 -6.76 -6.34 14.72
C ASP A 29 -7.00 -4.82 14.53
N ARG A 30 -8.23 -4.39 14.20
CA ARG A 30 -8.52 -2.96 13.93
C ARG A 30 -8.41 -2.07 15.17
N ASP A 31 -8.80 -2.60 16.34
CA ASP A 31 -8.90 -1.82 17.58
C ASP A 31 -7.72 -2.05 18.54
N ASP A 32 -6.77 -2.93 18.20
CA ASP A 32 -5.61 -3.23 19.05
C ASP A 32 -4.48 -2.20 18.81
N ILE A 33 -4.37 -1.24 19.71
CA ILE A 33 -3.32 -0.20 19.75
C ILE A 33 -1.89 -0.82 19.69
N THR A 34 -1.70 -2.03 20.18
CA THR A 34 -0.41 -2.73 20.15
C THR A 34 -0.07 -3.30 18.78
N TYR A 35 -1.08 -3.77 18.04
CA TYR A 35 -0.94 -4.15 16.63
C TYR A 35 -0.59 -2.94 15.75
N ASN A 36 -1.09 -1.80 16.20
CA ASN A 36 -1.09 -0.52 15.53
C ASN A 36 0.26 0.23 15.55
N ASP A 37 1.22 -0.12 16.41
CA ASP A 37 2.61 0.38 16.29
C ASP A 37 3.47 -0.56 15.43
N ASN A 38 3.14 -1.84 15.41
CA ASN A 38 3.97 -2.87 14.80
C ASN A 38 3.94 -2.86 13.26
N ASN A 39 2.84 -2.43 12.63
CA ASN A 39 2.77 -2.34 11.17
C ASN A 39 3.58 -1.18 10.61
N ASN A 40 3.73 -0.10 11.39
CA ASN A 40 4.64 0.98 11.04
C ASN A 40 6.07 0.43 10.92
N ILE A 41 6.49 -0.43 11.85
CA ILE A 41 7.80 -1.10 11.81
C ILE A 41 7.96 -1.94 10.55
N ILE A 42 6.93 -2.70 10.13
CA ILE A 42 7.02 -3.51 8.90
C ILE A 42 7.19 -2.62 7.67
N ILE A 43 6.33 -1.61 7.49
CA ILE A 43 6.41 -0.72 6.32
C ILE A 43 7.76 0.01 6.31
N GLN A 44 8.20 0.54 7.45
CA GLN A 44 9.52 1.17 7.58
C GLN A 44 10.67 0.23 7.22
N ASN A 45 10.61 -1.03 7.65
CA ASN A 45 11.63 -2.02 7.33
C ASN A 45 11.61 -2.37 5.84
N ILE A 46 10.44 -2.52 5.22
CA ILE A 46 10.31 -2.71 3.77
C ILE A 46 10.97 -1.55 3.03
N CYS A 47 10.64 -0.30 3.39
CA CYS A 47 11.24 0.90 2.79
C CYS A 47 12.77 0.88 2.86
N LYS A 48 13.34 0.44 3.99
CA LYS A 48 14.79 0.45 4.23
C LYS A 48 15.53 -0.75 3.64
N LYS A 49 14.87 -1.90 3.52
CA LYS A 49 15.53 -3.19 3.30
C LYS A 49 15.15 -3.85 1.98
N CYS A 50 14.08 -3.43 1.31
CA CYS A 50 13.58 -4.09 0.09
C CYS A 50 13.60 -3.16 -1.14
N PRO A 51 14.78 -2.68 -1.59
CA PRO A 51 14.85 -1.74 -2.71
C PRO A 51 14.39 -2.34 -4.04
N ILE A 52 14.52 -3.66 -4.24
CA ILE A 52 14.14 -4.38 -5.46
C ILE A 52 12.71 -4.94 -5.43
N LEU A 53 11.91 -4.56 -4.44
CA LEU A 53 10.54 -5.04 -4.29
C LEU A 53 9.73 -4.72 -5.54
N GLU A 54 9.10 -5.72 -6.14
CA GLU A 54 8.29 -5.60 -7.35
C GLU A 54 6.79 -5.63 -7.05
N TYR A 55 6.36 -6.39 -6.04
CA TYR A 55 4.95 -6.56 -5.70
C TYR A 55 4.73 -6.44 -4.20
N LEU A 56 3.73 -5.63 -3.84
CA LEU A 56 3.36 -5.42 -2.44
C LEU A 56 1.86 -5.51 -2.27
N LYS A 57 1.42 -6.36 -1.33
CA LYS A 57 0.08 -6.30 -0.76
C LYS A 57 0.15 -5.90 0.70
N LEU A 58 -0.58 -4.84 1.06
CA LEU A 58 -0.76 -4.46 2.46
C LEU A 58 -2.15 -3.87 2.74
N PRO A 59 -2.64 -4.01 3.97
CA PRO A 59 -3.69 -3.15 4.51
C PRO A 59 -3.20 -1.75 4.85
N LEU A 60 -4.00 -0.74 4.51
CA LEU A 60 -3.72 0.66 4.74
C LEU A 60 -4.80 1.30 5.62
N ILE A 61 -4.34 1.91 6.70
CA ILE A 61 -5.13 2.68 7.66
C ILE A 61 -4.54 4.09 7.80
N ALA A 62 -5.32 5.02 8.34
CA ALA A 62 -5.09 6.47 8.13
C ALA A 62 -3.71 6.93 8.60
N ARG A 63 -3.25 6.39 9.74
CA ARG A 63 -1.95 6.74 10.31
C ARG A 63 -0.73 6.23 9.54
N TYR A 64 -0.88 5.37 8.54
CA TYR A 64 0.24 4.84 7.73
C TYR A 64 0.32 5.42 6.32
N VAL A 65 -0.50 6.41 6.02
CA VAL A 65 -0.54 7.05 4.70
C VAL A 65 0.81 7.73 4.38
N LEU A 66 1.49 8.30 5.38
CA LEU A 66 2.81 8.91 5.22
C LEU A 66 3.91 7.86 5.01
N GLU A 67 3.81 6.71 5.69
CA GLU A 67 4.70 5.58 5.51
C GLU A 67 4.57 4.95 4.13
N LEU A 68 3.33 4.88 3.60
CA LEU A 68 3.09 4.48 2.22
C LEU A 68 3.79 5.42 1.24
N GLU A 69 3.70 6.74 1.44
CA GLU A 69 4.39 7.71 0.59
C GLU A 69 5.92 7.46 0.58
N LYS A 70 6.51 7.25 1.76
CA LYS A 70 7.94 6.89 1.87
C LYS A 70 8.26 5.58 1.16
N LEU A 71 7.36 4.59 1.19
CA LEU A 71 7.55 3.32 0.50
C LEU A 71 7.60 3.50 -1.01
N LEU A 72 6.65 4.27 -1.57
CA LEU A 72 6.59 4.55 -3.01
C LEU A 72 7.86 5.26 -3.50
N ILE A 73 8.40 6.17 -2.68
CA ILE A 73 9.64 6.89 -2.99
C ILE A 73 10.88 5.97 -2.92
N ASN A 74 10.91 4.97 -2.05
CA ASN A 74 12.10 4.12 -1.87
C ASN A 74 12.09 2.86 -2.76
N CYS A 75 10.92 2.26 -3.00
CA CYS A 75 10.79 1.01 -3.76
C CYS A 75 10.63 1.29 -5.26
N GLN A 76 11.70 1.75 -5.92
CA GLN A 76 11.68 2.18 -7.33
C GLN A 76 11.45 1.05 -8.35
N TYR A 77 11.51 -0.22 -7.94
CA TYR A 77 11.20 -1.39 -8.78
C TYR A 77 9.76 -1.89 -8.62
N LEU A 78 8.95 -1.22 -7.80
CA LEU A 78 7.58 -1.65 -7.49
C LEU A 78 6.71 -1.56 -8.74
N LYS A 79 6.28 -2.72 -9.25
CA LYS A 79 5.40 -2.87 -10.42
C LYS A 79 3.93 -2.99 -10.05
N GLY A 80 3.65 -3.56 -8.89
CA GLY A 80 2.28 -3.78 -8.43
C GLY A 80 2.05 -3.51 -6.95
N LEU A 81 0.93 -2.86 -6.68
CA LEU A 81 0.50 -2.47 -5.35
C LEU A 81 -0.96 -2.88 -5.13
N HIS A 82 -1.20 -3.74 -4.13
CA HIS A 82 -2.52 -4.15 -3.67
C HIS A 82 -2.76 -3.57 -2.27
N ILE A 83 -3.68 -2.62 -2.17
CA ILE A 83 -4.06 -2.00 -0.89
C ILE A 83 -5.41 -2.55 -0.43
N ILE A 84 -5.47 -3.02 0.81
CA ILE A 84 -6.74 -3.22 1.52
C ILE A 84 -7.08 -1.91 2.22
N ILE A 85 -8.09 -1.19 1.72
CA ILE A 85 -8.42 0.15 2.17
C ILE A 85 -9.23 0.07 3.46
N MET A 86 -8.73 0.72 4.50
CA MET A 86 -9.38 0.86 5.81
C MET A 86 -9.35 2.33 6.27
N ILE A 87 -9.28 3.27 5.32
CA ILE A 87 -9.29 4.72 5.55
C ILE A 87 -10.51 5.33 4.88
N ASP A 88 -11.03 6.42 5.45
CA ASP A 88 -12.14 7.14 4.84
C ASP A 88 -11.66 8.12 3.76
N ASP A 89 -10.48 8.73 3.93
CA ASP A 89 -9.90 9.69 2.98
C ASP A 89 -9.16 9.00 1.80
N ILE A 90 -9.93 8.36 0.92
CA ILE A 90 -9.42 7.73 -0.31
C ILE A 90 -8.89 8.79 -1.30
N GLY A 91 -9.49 9.98 -1.33
CA GLY A 91 -9.06 11.06 -2.21
C GLY A 91 -7.60 11.45 -1.97
N ASN A 92 -7.19 11.58 -0.71
CA ASN A 92 -5.80 11.84 -0.37
C ASN A 92 -4.86 10.67 -0.72
N LEU A 93 -5.30 9.42 -0.54
CA LEU A 93 -4.54 8.25 -1.00
C LEU A 93 -4.24 8.33 -2.49
N PHE A 94 -5.25 8.62 -3.33
CA PHE A 94 -5.03 8.75 -4.77
C PHE A 94 -4.10 9.90 -5.14
N LYS A 95 -4.15 11.04 -4.43
CA LYS A 95 -3.19 12.14 -4.62
C LYS A 95 -1.75 11.70 -4.33
N ILE A 96 -1.55 10.95 -3.24
CA ILE A 96 -0.23 10.41 -2.88
C ILE A 96 0.25 9.40 -3.92
N LEU A 97 -0.62 8.49 -4.35
CA LEU A 97 -0.28 7.52 -5.40
C LEU A 97 0.10 8.23 -6.69
N ALA A 98 -0.67 9.22 -7.15
CA ALA A 98 -0.33 9.99 -8.34
C ALA A 98 1.01 10.71 -8.23
N ARG A 99 1.29 11.35 -7.09
CA ARG A 99 2.51 12.15 -6.90
C ARG A 99 3.76 11.31 -6.70
N SER A 100 3.66 10.28 -5.86
CA SER A 100 4.83 9.65 -5.22
C SER A 100 5.12 8.25 -5.73
N SER A 101 4.24 7.66 -6.54
CA SER A 101 4.49 6.35 -7.15
C SER A 101 5.69 6.36 -8.09
N PRO A 102 6.54 5.31 -8.05
CA PRO A 102 7.65 5.17 -8.96
C PRO A 102 7.16 4.94 -10.40
N ASN A 103 8.00 5.26 -11.39
CA ASN A 103 7.64 5.08 -12.80
C ASN A 103 7.37 3.62 -13.16
N SER A 104 7.96 2.67 -12.43
CA SER A 104 7.77 1.24 -12.64
C SER A 104 6.41 0.73 -12.19
N LEU A 105 5.68 1.48 -11.34
CA LEU A 105 4.38 1.05 -10.82
C LEU A 105 3.32 1.27 -11.88
N PHE A 106 2.56 0.22 -12.20
CA PHE A 106 1.44 0.32 -13.15
C PHE A 106 0.27 -0.59 -12.79
N LYS A 107 0.45 -1.53 -11.86
CA LYS A 107 -0.61 -2.45 -11.40
C LYS A 107 -1.15 -2.00 -10.05
N PHE A 108 -2.42 -1.63 -10.01
CA PHE A 108 -3.13 -1.24 -8.80
C PHE A 108 -4.29 -2.18 -8.52
N LYS A 109 -4.41 -2.56 -7.25
CA LYS A 109 -5.57 -3.28 -6.75
C LYS A 109 -6.03 -2.70 -5.43
N PHE A 110 -7.34 -2.46 -5.31
CA PHE A 110 -7.94 -1.88 -4.13
C PHE A 110 -9.07 -2.76 -3.62
N ASP A 111 -8.98 -3.22 -2.36
CA ASP A 111 -10.10 -3.86 -1.67
C ASP A 111 -10.82 -2.78 -0.85
N LEU A 112 -12.05 -2.44 -1.23
CA LEU A 112 -12.90 -1.40 -0.63
C LEU A 112 -14.06 -2.09 0.08
N PHE A 113 -14.06 -2.21 1.40
CA PHE A 113 -15.13 -2.97 2.08
C PHE A 113 -16.34 -2.12 2.45
N TYR A 114 -16.09 -0.89 2.90
CA TYR A 114 -17.14 0.02 3.39
C TYR A 114 -16.97 1.44 2.86
N GLN A 115 -15.93 1.67 2.06
CA GLN A 115 -15.52 2.99 1.67
C GLN A 115 -16.11 3.37 0.32
N GLU A 116 -16.65 4.59 0.25
CA GLU A 116 -17.11 5.18 -0.98
C GLU A 116 -15.94 5.85 -1.72
N VAL A 117 -15.94 5.72 -3.04
CA VAL A 117 -14.93 6.34 -3.89
C VAL A 117 -15.57 7.48 -4.66
N GLU A 118 -15.18 8.71 -4.34
CA GLU A 118 -15.62 9.89 -5.08
C GLU A 118 -15.10 9.85 -6.53
N ILE A 119 -16.00 10.09 -7.49
CA ILE A 119 -15.68 10.08 -8.92
C ILE A 119 -14.66 11.17 -9.26
N GLU A 120 -14.76 12.34 -8.63
CA GLU A 120 -13.83 13.46 -8.79
C GLU A 120 -12.41 13.07 -8.38
N SER A 121 -12.27 12.30 -7.29
CA SER A 121 -10.98 11.79 -6.82
C SER A 121 -10.35 10.81 -7.82
N LEU A 122 -11.15 9.94 -8.43
CA LEU A 122 -10.69 9.03 -9.50
C LEU A 122 -10.28 9.79 -10.77
N LYS A 123 -11.08 10.77 -11.20
CA LYS A 123 -10.74 11.62 -12.36
C LYS A 123 -9.40 12.31 -12.15
N LEU A 124 -9.20 12.92 -10.99
CA LEU A 124 -7.95 13.57 -10.63
C LEU A 124 -6.78 12.57 -10.61
N PHE A 125 -6.99 11.35 -10.11
CA PHE A 125 -5.98 10.30 -10.14
C PHE A 125 -5.55 9.96 -11.56
N PHE A 126 -6.50 9.72 -12.46
CA PHE A 126 -6.22 9.36 -13.85
C PHE A 126 -5.59 10.50 -14.65
N ASP A 127 -6.04 11.74 -14.43
CA ASP A 127 -5.45 12.91 -15.06
C ASP A 127 -3.99 13.09 -14.67
N ASN A 128 -3.65 12.90 -13.39
CA ASN A 128 -2.27 12.95 -12.91
C ASN A 128 -1.44 11.72 -13.30
N TRP A 129 -2.06 10.65 -13.79
CA TRP A 129 -1.37 9.46 -14.27
C TRP A 129 -0.97 9.54 -15.76
N LYS A 130 -1.42 10.56 -16.49
CA LYS A 130 -1.07 10.76 -17.90
C LYS A 130 0.44 10.87 -18.07
N GLY A 131 0.96 10.28 -19.15
CA GLY A 131 2.40 10.23 -19.44
C GLY A 131 3.18 9.13 -18.70
N ARG A 132 2.53 8.35 -17.82
CA ARG A 132 3.10 7.16 -17.19
C ARG A 132 2.71 5.89 -17.95
N HIS A 133 3.22 4.74 -17.49
CA HIS A 133 2.79 3.44 -18.02
C HIS A 133 1.28 3.25 -17.91
N PRO A 134 0.64 2.61 -18.93
CA PRO A 134 -0.78 2.30 -18.89
C PRO A 134 -1.16 1.55 -17.61
N MET A 135 -2.19 2.04 -16.93
CA MET A 135 -2.62 1.54 -15.64
C MET A 135 -3.41 0.23 -15.80
N TRP A 136 -3.01 -0.79 -15.07
CA TRP A 136 -3.84 -1.95 -14.79
C TRP A 136 -4.52 -1.75 -13.44
N LEU A 137 -5.82 -1.56 -13.43
CA LEU A 137 -6.58 -1.17 -12.24
C LEU A 137 -7.67 -2.20 -11.93
N GLN A 138 -7.69 -2.69 -10.70
CA GLN A 138 -8.73 -3.57 -10.19
C GLN A 138 -9.28 -3.05 -8.86
N PHE A 139 -10.61 -2.96 -8.78
CA PHE A 139 -11.30 -2.74 -7.51
C PHE A 139 -12.02 -4.02 -7.08
N LYS A 140 -12.11 -4.26 -5.77
CA LYS A 140 -12.85 -5.34 -5.16
C LYS A 140 -13.79 -4.80 -4.09
N TYR A 141 -14.91 -5.50 -3.91
CA TYR A 141 -15.93 -5.22 -2.90
C TYR A 141 -16.56 -3.82 -3.00
N ILE A 142 -16.54 -3.20 -4.18
CA ILE A 142 -17.10 -1.85 -4.40
C ILE A 142 -18.59 -1.82 -4.05
N CYS A 143 -18.96 -0.95 -3.10
CA CYS A 143 -20.32 -0.44 -2.99
C CYS A 143 -20.44 0.75 -3.95
N MET A 144 -21.15 0.58 -5.07
CA MET A 144 -21.55 1.71 -5.93
C MET A 144 -22.95 2.14 -5.48
N PHE A 145 -23.10 3.40 -5.05
CA PHE A 145 -24.39 4.05 -4.82
C PHE A 145 -24.67 5.04 -5.95
#